data_AF-A0A7C3IPP5-F1
#
_entry.id   AF-A0A7C3IPP5-F1
#
_cell.length_a   1.000
_cell.length_b   1.000
_cell.length_c   1.000
_cell.angle_alpha   90.00
_cell.angle_beta   90.00
_cell.angle_gamma   90.00
#
_symmetry.space_group_name_H-M   'P 1'
#
loop_
_entity.id
_entity.type
_entity.pdbx_description
1 polymer ?
#
loop_
_entity_poly.entity_id
_entity_poly.type
_entity_poly.pdbx_seq_one_letter_code
_entity_poly.pdbx_strand_id
1 'polypeptide(L)' 'MNDSGVKKVVLAYSGGLDTSVILKWLIETYGCEVVAFAADLGQGEELQGLR' A
#
# COMPACT_ATOMS: atom_id res chain seq x y z
N MET A 1 -7.13 14.92 -24.48
CA MET A 1 -7.06 15.15 -23.03
C MET A 1 -6.05 14.16 -22.49
N ASN A 2 -4.90 14.65 -22.01
CA ASN A 2 -3.86 13.77 -21.48
C ASN A 2 -4.36 13.19 -20.16
N ASP A 3 -4.67 11.90 -20.17
CA ASP A 3 -5.17 11.13 -19.05
C ASP A 3 -4.00 10.75 -18.09
N SER A 4 -3.21 11.75 -17.71
CA SER A 4 -1.92 11.61 -17.00
C SER A 4 -2.07 11.45 -15.48
N GLY A 5 -3.29 11.24 -14.97
CA GLY A 5 -3.53 11.01 -13.55
C GLY A 5 -2.99 9.64 -13.11
N VAL A 6 -2.47 9.54 -11.89
CA VAL A 6 -2.06 8.25 -11.31
C VAL A 6 -3.32 7.40 -11.15
N LYS A 7 -3.42 6.30 -11.91
CA LYS A 7 -4.61 5.42 -11.89
C LYS A 7 -4.49 4.27 -10.90
N LYS A 8 -3.29 3.73 -10.72
CA LYS A 8 -3.00 2.58 -9.87
C LYS A 8 -1.62 2.69 -9.25
N VAL A 9 -1.52 2.33 -7.97
CA VAL A 9 -0.27 2.27 -7.19
C VAL A 9 -0.14 0.89 -6.57
N VAL A 10 1.08 0.34 -6.59
CA VAL A 10 1.44 -0.81 -5.75
C VAL A 10 2.26 -0.28 -4.59
N LEU A 11 1.77 -0.49 -3.37
CA LEU A 11 2.42 -0.06 -2.14
C LEU A 11 3.11 -1.25 -1.47
N ALA A 12 4.43 -1.15 -1.26
CA ALA A 12 5.12 -2.06 -0.35
C ALA A 12 4.59 -1.83 1.07
N TYR A 13 3.84 -2.80 1.59
CA TYR A 13 3.07 -2.69 2.83
C TYR A 13 3.67 -3.61 3.88
N SER A 14 4.20 -3.03 4.96
CA SER A 14 4.78 -3.79 6.07
C SER A 14 3.77 -4.12 7.16
N GLY A 15 2.55 -3.56 7.11
CA GLY A 15 1.53 -3.69 8.16
C GLY A 15 1.69 -2.74 9.33
N GLY A 16 2.78 -1.95 9.35
CA GLY A 16 2.97 -0.91 10.35
C GLY A 16 1.98 0.25 10.20
N LEU A 17 1.86 1.05 11.27
CA LEU A 17 1.01 2.24 11.31
C LEU A 17 1.32 3.19 10.15
N ASP A 18 2.60 3.46 9.89
CA ASP A 18 3.03 4.39 8.84
C ASP A 18 2.53 3.94 7.46
N THR A 19 2.74 2.67 7.11
CA THR A 19 2.29 2.13 5.82
C THR A 19 0.77 2.07 5.71
N SER A 20 0.06 1.96 6.84
CA SER A 20 -1.41 1.96 6.89
C SER A 20 -1.98 3.35 6.66
N VAL A 21 -1.34 4.38 7.22
CA VAL A 21 -1.68 5.79 6.96
C VAL A 21 -1.37 6.15 5.51
N ILE A 22 -0.22 5.73 4.97
CA ILE A 22 0.16 5.97 3.57
C ILE A 22 -0.85 5.35 2.61
N LEU A 23 -1.32 4.12 2.87
CA LEU A 23 -2.35 3.47 2.06
C LEU A 23 -3.61 4.33 1.96
N LYS A 24 -4.11 4.82 3.09
CA LYS A 24 -5.30 5.68 3.12
C LYS A 24 -5.06 7.00 2.41
N TRP A 25 -3.90 7.62 2.66
CA TRP A 25 -3.50 8.89 2.05
C TRP A 25 -3.41 8.81 0.53
N LEU A 26 -2.88 7.71 -0.03
CA LEU A 26 -2.80 7.51 -1.48
C LEU A 26 -4.19 7.42 -2.13
N ILE A 27 -5.14 6.76 -1.47
CA ILE A 27 -6.52 6.66 -1.95
C ILE A 27 -7.19 8.05 -1.94
N GLU A 28 -7.08 8.79 -0.84
CA GLU A 28 -7.75 10.08 -0.68
C GLU A 28 -7.12 11.19 -1.56
N THR A 29 -5.80 11.21 -1.65
CA THR A 29 -5.06 12.28 -2.35
C THR A 29 -5.08 12.09 -3.86
N TYR A 30 -4.98 10.84 -4.34
CA TYR A 30 -4.88 10.56 -5.77
C TYR A 30 -6.13 9.95 -6.39
N GLY A 31 -7.11 9.52 -5.58
CA GLY A 31 -8.34 8.88 -6.08
C GLY A 31 -8.05 7.62 -6.90
N CYS A 32 -6.94 6.93 -6.59
CA CYS A 32 -6.39 5.86 -7.39
C CYS A 32 -6.56 4.50 -6.71
N GLU A 33 -6.51 3.42 -7.49
CA GLU A 33 -6.52 2.06 -6.95
C GLU A 33 -5.16 1.77 -6.29
N VAL A 34 -5.17 1.35 -5.02
CA VAL A 34 -3.95 1.00 -4.29
C VAL A 34 -3.94 -0.48 -3.98
N VAL A 35 -2.89 -1.18 -4.41
CA VAL A 35 -2.66 -2.60 -4.10
C VAL A 35 -1.53 -2.68 -3.08
N ALA A 36 -1.85 -3.17 -1.88
CA ALA A 36 -0.84 -3.44 -0.85
C ALA A 36 -0.11 -4.76 -1.17
N PHE A 37 1.21 -4.72 -1.19
CA PHE A 37 2.06 -5.88 -1.38
C PHE A 37 2.97 -6.06 -0.17
N ALA A 38 2.80 -7.19 0.52
CA ALA A 38 3.68 -7.64 1.59
C ALA A 38 4.42 -8.89 1.10
N ALA A 39 5.75 -8.92 1.26
CA ALA A 39 6.58 -10.07 0.95
C ALA A 39 7.17 -10.63 2.24
N ASP A 40 7.17 -11.96 2.38
CA ASP A 40 7.84 -12.63 3.49
C ASP A 40 9.33 -12.81 3.17
N LEU A 41 10.17 -12.06 3.88
CA LEU A 41 11.62 -12.08 3.74
C LEU A 41 12.31 -12.68 4.98
N GLY A 42 11.57 -13.40 5.83
CA GLY A 42 12.08 -13.93 7.10
C GLY A 42 11.81 -13.01 8.31
N GLN A 43 10.81 -12.13 8.21
CA GLN A 43 10.36 -11.24 9.29
C GLN A 43 9.62 -11.98 10.44
N GLY A 44 9.40 -13.28 10.30
CA GLY A 44 8.82 -14.12 11.36
C GLY A 44 7.36 -13.77 11.63
N GLU A 45 7.00 -13.53 12.90
CA GLU A 45 5.61 -13.33 13.33
C GLU A 45 5.00 -11.97 12.92
N GLU A 46 5.82 -11.00 12.50
CA GLU A 46 5.38 -9.64 12.18
C GLU A 46 4.38 -9.60 11.01
N LEU A 47 4.44 -10.57 10.09
CA LEU A 47 3.51 -10.71 8.98
C LEU A 47 2.26 -11.55 9.30
N GLN A 48 2.14 -12.15 10.49
CA GLN A 48 0.97 -12.97 10.83
C GLN A 48 -0.32 -12.14 10.87
N GLY A 49 -0.24 -10.87 11.29
CA GLY A 49 -1.39 -9.95 11.30
C GLY A 49 -1.82 -9.45 9.92
N LEU A 50 -1.09 -9.82 8.85
CA LEU A 50 -1.32 -9.39 7.47
C LEU A 50 -1.81 -10.53 6.55
N ARG A 51 -1.78 -11.78 7.02
CA ARG A 51 -2.20 -12.95 6.24
C ARG A 51 -3.71 -13.17 6.27
#